data_AF-A0A509BQG2-F1
#
_entry.id   AF-A0A509BQG2-F1
#
_cell.length_a   1.000
_cell.length_b   1.000
_cell.length_c   1.000
_cell.angle_alpha   90.00
_cell.angle_beta   90.00
_cell.angle_gamma   90.00
#
_symmetry.space_group_name_H-M   'P 1'
#
loop_
_entity.id
_entity.type
_entity.pdbx_description
1 polymer ?
#
loop_
_entity_poly.entity_id
_entity_poly.type
_entity_poly.pdbx_seq_one_letter_code
_entity_poly.pdbx_strand_id
1 'polypeptide(L)'
;MVIKAQSPAGFAEEYIIESIWNNRFPPGTILPAERELSELIGVTRTTLREVLQRLARDGWLTIQHGKPTKVNNFWETSGLNILETLARLDHESVPQLIDNLLSVRTNISTIFIRTALRQHPDKAQEVLATAHEVADHADAFADLDYNIFRGLAFASGNPIYGLILNGMKGLYTRIGRHYFANPEARSLALGFYHKLSSLCEQGAHDQVYETVRRYGHDSGEIWHRMQKNLPGDLAIQGR
;
A
#
# COMPACT_ATOMS: atom_id res chain seq x y z
N MET A 1 8.33 -2.26 -25.16
CA MET A 1 8.13 -2.58 -23.73
C MET A 1 7.67 -4.02 -23.63
N VAL A 2 8.39 -4.87 -22.89
CA VAL A 2 8.06 -6.29 -22.71
C VAL A 2 7.23 -6.44 -21.44
N ILE A 3 5.94 -6.74 -21.59
CA ILE A 3 5.02 -6.97 -20.47
C ILE A 3 5.45 -8.29 -19.79
N LYS A 4 5.84 -8.22 -18.50
CA LYS A 4 6.30 -9.38 -17.70
C LYS A 4 5.12 -10.18 -17.11
N ALA A 5 4.14 -10.51 -17.93
CA ALA A 5 2.97 -11.23 -17.46
C ALA A 5 3.23 -12.75 -17.35
N GLN A 6 2.96 -13.33 -16.18
CA GLN A 6 3.08 -14.78 -15.94
C GLN A 6 1.91 -15.60 -16.52
N SER A 7 0.81 -14.97 -16.93
CA SER A 7 -0.36 -15.64 -17.50
C SER A 7 -1.07 -14.77 -18.56
N PRO A 8 -1.85 -15.36 -19.48
CA PRO A 8 -2.63 -14.59 -20.46
C PRO A 8 -3.60 -13.57 -19.82
N ALA A 9 -4.16 -13.91 -18.65
CA ALA A 9 -5.01 -13.00 -17.90
C ALA A 9 -4.22 -11.81 -17.34
N GLY A 10 -3.05 -12.07 -16.72
CA GLY A 10 -2.18 -11.01 -16.21
C GLY A 10 -1.69 -10.09 -17.33
N PHE A 11 -1.38 -10.64 -18.52
CA PHE A 11 -0.98 -9.86 -19.68
C PHE A 11 -2.07 -8.91 -20.14
N ALA A 12 -3.30 -9.42 -20.27
CA ALA A 12 -4.44 -8.59 -20.67
C ALA A 12 -4.75 -7.51 -19.63
N GLU A 13 -4.61 -7.82 -18.33
CA GLU A 13 -4.82 -6.87 -17.24
C GLU A 13 -3.79 -5.74 -17.28
N GLU A 14 -2.50 -6.07 -17.32
CA GLU A 14 -1.40 -5.09 -17.43
C GLU A 14 -1.56 -4.24 -18.70
N TYR A 15 -1.86 -4.88 -19.84
CA TYR A 15 -2.07 -4.18 -21.11
C TYR A 15 -3.20 -3.15 -21.04
N ILE A 16 -4.35 -3.51 -20.47
CA ILE A 16 -5.51 -2.59 -20.38
C ILE A 16 -5.18 -1.44 -19.44
N ILE A 17 -4.57 -1.71 -18.28
CA ILE A 17 -4.18 -0.68 -17.31
C ILE A 17 -3.17 0.29 -17.95
N GLU A 18 -2.12 -0.21 -18.59
CA GLU A 18 -1.14 0.62 -19.30
C GLU A 18 -1.79 1.42 -20.44
N SER A 19 -2.76 0.83 -21.14
CA SER A 19 -3.49 1.52 -22.20
C SER A 19 -4.37 2.64 -21.65
N ILE A 20 -4.97 2.49 -20.47
CA ILE A 20 -5.71 3.55 -19.80
C ILE A 20 -4.74 4.65 -19.35
N TRP A 21 -3.63 4.27 -18.70
CA TRP A 21 -2.61 5.19 -18.21
C TRP A 21 -2.01 6.06 -19.32
N ASN A 22 -1.66 5.45 -20.45
CA ASN A 22 -1.08 6.12 -21.62
C ASN A 22 -2.12 6.82 -22.52
N ASN A 23 -3.37 6.98 -22.06
CA ASN A 23 -4.48 7.57 -22.82
C ASN A 23 -4.80 6.89 -24.16
N ARG A 24 -4.43 5.61 -24.34
CA ARG A 24 -4.94 4.79 -25.45
C ARG A 24 -6.43 4.45 -25.25
N PHE A 25 -6.82 4.24 -24.00
CA PHE A 25 -8.22 4.14 -23.57
C PHE A 25 -8.48 5.24 -22.53
N PRO A 26 -8.73 6.50 -22.96
CA PRO A 26 -8.79 7.62 -22.05
C PRO A 26 -9.90 7.48 -21.00
N PRO A 27 -9.67 7.93 -19.74
CA PRO A 27 -10.73 8.05 -18.75
C PRO A 27 -11.94 8.81 -19.28
N GLY A 28 -13.14 8.28 -19.04
CA GLY A 28 -14.41 8.84 -19.51
C GLY A 28 -14.91 8.29 -20.85
N THR A 29 -14.08 7.60 -21.63
CA THR A 29 -14.48 7.05 -22.95
C THR A 29 -15.07 5.65 -22.85
N ILE A 30 -15.62 5.18 -23.97
CA ILE A 30 -16.08 3.80 -24.13
C ILE A 30 -14.88 2.92 -24.49
N LEU A 31 -14.78 1.77 -23.81
CA LEU A 31 -13.81 0.73 -24.12
C LEU A 31 -14.27 -0.06 -25.37
N PRO A 32 -13.37 -0.51 -26.26
CA PRO A 32 -13.72 -1.35 -27.41
C PRO A 32 -14.53 -2.60 -27.01
N ALA A 33 -15.33 -3.11 -27.95
CA ALA A 33 -16.16 -4.28 -27.70
C ALA A 33 -15.31 -5.50 -27.33
N GLU A 34 -15.82 -6.38 -26.48
CA GLU A 34 -15.07 -7.57 -26.00
C GLU A 34 -14.45 -8.40 -27.13
N ARG A 35 -15.15 -8.52 -28.27
CA ARG A 35 -14.65 -9.26 -29.42
C ARG A 35 -13.38 -8.63 -29.99
N GLU A 36 -13.45 -7.35 -30.31
CA GLU A 36 -12.33 -6.58 -30.86
C GLU A 36 -11.17 -6.53 -29.87
N LEU A 37 -11.45 -6.29 -28.59
CA LEU A 37 -10.42 -6.22 -27.56
C LEU A 37 -9.74 -7.58 -27.34
N SER A 38 -10.47 -8.70 -27.46
CA SER A 38 -9.90 -10.04 -27.35
C SER A 38 -8.97 -10.39 -28.52
N GLU A 39 -9.37 -10.00 -29.74
CA GLU A 39 -8.55 -10.16 -30.95
C GLU A 39 -7.31 -9.25 -30.90
N LEU A 40 -7.45 -8.02 -30.42
CA LEU A 40 -6.36 -7.05 -30.27
C LEU A 40 -5.28 -7.51 -29.27
N ILE A 41 -5.70 -8.02 -28.12
CA ILE A 41 -4.78 -8.44 -27.04
C ILE A 41 -4.25 -9.86 -27.30
N GLY A 42 -4.97 -10.68 -28.08
CA GLY A 42 -4.59 -12.07 -28.36
C GLY A 42 -4.96 -13.04 -27.24
N VAL A 43 -6.06 -12.79 -26.53
CA VAL A 43 -6.58 -13.65 -25.45
C VAL A 43 -7.98 -14.17 -25.77
N THR A 44 -8.39 -15.27 -25.13
CA THR A 44 -9.76 -15.76 -25.29
C THR A 44 -10.77 -14.79 -24.69
N ARG A 45 -12.00 -14.78 -25.23
CA ARG A 45 -13.10 -13.95 -24.69
C ARG A 45 -13.42 -14.25 -23.23
N THR A 46 -13.30 -15.52 -22.82
CA THR A 46 -13.52 -15.93 -21.43
C THR A 46 -12.47 -15.29 -20.51
N THR A 47 -11.19 -15.38 -20.88
CA THR A 47 -10.09 -14.74 -20.16
C THR A 47 -10.27 -13.22 -20.09
N LEU A 48 -10.64 -12.58 -21.21
CA LEU A 48 -10.87 -11.14 -21.24
C LEU A 48 -11.98 -10.73 -20.27
N ARG A 49 -13.10 -11.47 -20.23
CA ARG A 49 -14.20 -11.17 -19.30
C ARG A 49 -13.77 -11.22 -17.85
N GLU A 50 -12.98 -12.22 -17.46
CA GLU A 50 -12.45 -12.30 -16.10
C GLU A 50 -11.61 -11.06 -15.75
N VAL A 51 -10.75 -10.63 -16.67
CA VAL A 51 -9.92 -9.43 -16.50
C VAL A 51 -10.78 -8.17 -16.39
N LEU A 52 -11.75 -7.99 -17.29
CA LEU A 52 -12.65 -6.85 -17.25
C LEU A 52 -13.44 -6.77 -15.94
N GLN A 53 -13.87 -7.91 -15.39
CA GLN A 53 -14.57 -7.96 -14.09
C GLN A 53 -13.66 -7.56 -12.93
N ARG A 54 -12.38 -7.98 -12.93
CA ARG A 54 -11.40 -7.54 -11.92
C ARG A 54 -11.15 -6.04 -12.00
N LEU A 55 -10.89 -5.53 -13.21
CA LEU A 55 -10.68 -4.11 -13.46
C LEU A 55 -11.90 -3.26 -13.07
N ALA A 56 -13.11 -3.77 -13.29
CA ALA A 56 -14.32 -3.11 -12.83
C ALA A 56 -14.43 -3.07 -11.30
N ARG A 57 -14.07 -4.16 -10.62
CA ARG A 57 -14.04 -4.21 -9.15
C ARG A 57 -13.00 -3.25 -8.56
N ASP A 58 -11.85 -3.11 -9.20
CA ASP A 58 -10.78 -2.21 -8.77
C ASP A 58 -11.05 -0.74 -9.11
N GLY A 59 -12.14 -0.46 -9.86
CA GLY A 59 -12.61 0.88 -10.17
C GLY A 59 -12.13 1.42 -11.52
N TRP A 60 -11.30 0.72 -12.28
CA TRP A 60 -10.81 1.15 -13.59
C TRP A 60 -11.91 1.25 -14.65
N LEU A 61 -12.91 0.38 -14.55
CA LEU A 61 -13.99 0.24 -15.54
C LEU A 61 -15.37 0.24 -14.88
N THR A 62 -16.39 0.63 -15.64
CA THR A 62 -17.79 0.39 -15.27
C THR A 62 -18.45 -0.48 -16.34
N ILE A 63 -18.92 -1.64 -15.90
CA ILE A 63 -19.62 -2.63 -16.74
C ILE A 63 -21.10 -2.63 -16.35
N GLN A 64 -21.99 -2.43 -17.33
CA GLN A 64 -23.43 -2.50 -17.15
C GLN A 64 -24.04 -3.38 -18.24
N HIS A 65 -25.02 -4.21 -17.88
CA HIS A 65 -25.70 -5.05 -18.86
C HIS A 65 -26.39 -4.21 -19.94
N GLY A 66 -26.19 -4.57 -21.21
CA GLY A 66 -26.78 -3.87 -22.36
C GLY A 66 -26.18 -2.50 -22.69
N LYS A 67 -25.10 -2.09 -22.00
CA LYS A 67 -24.38 -0.84 -22.30
C LYS A 67 -22.91 -1.11 -22.60
N PRO A 68 -22.25 -0.25 -23.40
CA PRO A 68 -20.80 -0.33 -23.59
C PRO A 68 -20.05 -0.14 -22.26
N THR A 69 -18.95 -0.86 -22.08
CA THR A 69 -18.05 -0.69 -20.94
C THR A 69 -17.40 0.69 -20.99
N LYS A 70 -17.42 1.41 -19.87
CA LYS A 70 -16.83 2.76 -19.75
C LYS A 70 -15.51 2.70 -18.98
N VAL A 71 -14.52 3.48 -19.40
CA VAL A 71 -13.29 3.72 -18.66
C VAL A 71 -13.54 4.81 -17.61
N ASN A 72 -13.15 4.55 -16.37
CA ASN A 72 -13.36 5.48 -15.27
C ASN A 72 -12.16 6.40 -15.05
N ASN A 73 -12.40 7.55 -14.44
CA ASN A 73 -11.35 8.27 -13.73
C ASN A 73 -11.06 7.53 -12.42
N PHE A 74 -9.94 6.79 -12.36
CA PHE A 74 -9.61 5.95 -11.20
C PHE A 74 -9.47 6.74 -9.89
N TRP A 75 -9.17 8.05 -9.94
CA TRP A 75 -9.16 8.89 -8.75
C TRP A 75 -10.54 9.07 -8.09
N GLU A 76 -11.62 8.86 -8.85
CA GLU A 76 -13.00 9.00 -8.37
C GLU A 76 -13.61 7.66 -7.92
N THR A 77 -13.10 6.54 -8.45
CA THR A 77 -13.75 5.22 -8.33
C THR A 77 -12.90 4.15 -7.66
N SER A 78 -11.57 4.30 -7.61
CA SER A 78 -10.66 3.33 -7.01
C SER A 78 -10.33 3.67 -5.55
N GLY A 79 -9.99 2.64 -4.77
CA GLY A 79 -9.54 2.78 -3.39
C GLY A 79 -8.03 2.63 -3.24
N LEU A 80 -7.57 2.36 -2.01
CA LEU A 80 -6.16 2.13 -1.69
C LEU A 80 -5.57 0.89 -2.38
N ASN A 81 -6.42 0.00 -2.89
CA ASN A 81 -6.04 -1.22 -3.61
C ASN A 81 -5.20 -0.95 -4.87
N ILE A 82 -5.31 0.24 -5.49
CA ILE A 82 -4.55 0.54 -6.71
C ILE A 82 -3.15 1.13 -6.45
N LEU A 83 -2.78 1.39 -5.19
CA LEU A 83 -1.52 2.06 -4.86
C LEU A 83 -0.28 1.33 -5.39
N GLU A 84 -0.26 -0.01 -5.31
CA GLU A 84 0.83 -0.80 -5.90
C GLU A 84 0.90 -0.66 -7.41
N THR A 85 -0.26 -0.64 -8.07
CA THR A 85 -0.36 -0.47 -9.52
C THR A 85 0.11 0.92 -9.93
N LEU A 86 -0.30 1.98 -9.22
CA LEU A 86 0.19 3.35 -9.47
C LEU A 86 1.71 3.45 -9.32
N ALA A 87 2.27 2.84 -8.28
CA ALA A 87 3.71 2.79 -8.07
C ALA A 87 4.48 1.98 -9.15
N ARG A 88 3.80 1.16 -9.96
CA ARG A 88 4.39 0.48 -11.12
C ARG A 88 4.24 1.27 -12.42
N LEU A 89 3.21 2.11 -12.54
CA LEU A 89 2.94 2.86 -13.75
C LEU A 89 3.73 4.17 -13.82
N ASP A 90 3.86 4.88 -12.70
CA ASP A 90 4.48 6.20 -12.64
C ASP A 90 5.80 6.18 -11.86
N HIS A 91 6.87 5.83 -12.55
CA HIS A 91 8.21 5.72 -11.96
C HIS A 91 8.75 7.08 -11.46
N GLU A 92 8.36 8.18 -12.10
CA GLU A 92 8.86 9.52 -11.73
C GLU A 92 8.16 10.05 -10.48
N SER A 93 6.86 9.77 -10.31
CA SER A 93 6.08 10.25 -9.15
C SER A 93 6.08 9.29 -7.96
N VAL A 94 6.67 8.08 -8.07
CA VAL A 94 6.76 7.11 -6.95
C VAL A 94 7.32 7.72 -5.67
N PRO A 95 8.42 8.50 -5.66
CA PRO A 95 8.90 9.22 -4.48
C PRO A 95 7.79 9.96 -3.72
N GLN A 96 7.03 10.78 -4.43
CA GLN A 96 5.95 11.59 -3.85
C GLN A 96 4.80 10.72 -3.34
N LEU A 97 4.46 9.64 -4.04
CA LEU A 97 3.43 8.69 -3.62
C LEU A 97 3.81 8.00 -2.30
N ILE A 98 5.07 7.59 -2.17
CA ILE A 98 5.60 6.96 -0.95
C ILE A 98 5.55 7.96 0.21
N ASP A 99 6.01 9.20 0.01
CA ASP A 99 5.99 10.24 1.04
C ASP A 99 4.56 10.52 1.53
N ASN A 100 3.60 10.58 0.60
CA ASN A 100 2.19 10.73 0.92
C ASN A 100 1.66 9.53 1.74
N LEU A 101 2.01 8.30 1.36
CA LEU A 101 1.60 7.09 2.08
C LEU A 101 2.14 7.06 3.51
N LEU A 102 3.43 7.38 3.69
CA LEU A 102 4.08 7.42 4.99
C LEU A 102 3.52 8.53 5.87
N SER A 103 3.24 9.71 5.29
CA SER A 103 2.55 10.81 5.97
C SER A 103 1.14 10.40 6.43
N VAL A 104 0.36 9.74 5.57
CA VAL A 104 -0.97 9.21 5.92
C VAL A 104 -0.87 8.20 7.07
N ARG A 105 0.06 7.23 6.99
CA ARG A 105 0.28 6.25 8.06
C ARG A 105 0.60 6.94 9.38
N THR A 106 1.56 7.88 9.39
CA THR A 106 1.96 8.60 10.60
C THR A 106 0.78 9.35 11.20
N ASN A 107 0.07 10.16 10.41
CA ASN A 107 -1.03 10.98 10.91
C ASN A 107 -2.19 10.14 11.47
N ILE A 108 -2.66 9.15 10.72
CA ILE A 108 -3.79 8.31 11.13
C ILE A 108 -3.42 7.46 12.35
N SER A 109 -2.16 6.99 12.43
CA SER A 109 -1.68 6.17 13.55
C SER A 109 -1.72 6.88 14.90
N THR A 110 -1.53 8.21 14.96
CA THR A 110 -1.69 8.95 16.23
C THR A 110 -3.06 8.72 16.86
N ILE A 111 -4.11 8.60 16.04
CA ILE A 111 -5.49 8.49 16.48
C ILE A 111 -5.76 7.08 17.01
N PHE A 112 -5.47 6.06 16.20
CA PHE A 112 -5.81 4.69 16.58
C PHE A 112 -4.85 4.12 17.63
N ILE A 113 -3.56 4.49 17.64
CA ILE A 113 -2.61 4.06 18.68
C ILE A 113 -3.04 4.63 20.04
N ARG A 114 -3.35 5.94 20.11
CA ARG A 114 -3.84 6.54 21.36
C ARG A 114 -5.11 5.87 21.85
N THR A 115 -6.02 5.54 20.93
CA THR A 115 -7.29 4.88 21.27
C THR A 115 -7.06 3.45 21.76
N ALA A 116 -6.21 2.68 21.08
CA ALA A 116 -5.87 1.31 21.45
C ALA A 116 -5.26 1.23 22.85
N LEU A 117 -4.24 2.06 23.11
CA LEU A 117 -3.57 2.11 24.41
C LEU A 117 -4.53 2.49 25.54
N ARG A 118 -5.55 3.31 25.26
CA ARG A 118 -6.52 3.76 26.28
C ARG A 118 -7.66 2.78 26.51
N GLN A 119 -8.18 2.16 25.46
CA GLN A 119 -9.40 1.34 25.55
C GLN A 119 -9.12 -0.17 25.68
N HIS A 120 -8.05 -0.64 25.06
CA HIS A 120 -7.67 -2.06 25.02
C HIS A 120 -6.16 -2.22 25.24
N PRO A 121 -5.62 -1.74 26.39
CA PRO A 121 -4.19 -1.77 26.67
C PRO A 121 -3.63 -3.20 26.67
N ASP A 122 -4.40 -4.18 27.11
CA ASP A 122 -4.07 -5.61 27.07
C ASP A 122 -3.75 -6.08 25.65
N LYS A 123 -4.62 -5.77 24.69
CA LYS A 123 -4.41 -6.12 23.27
C LYS A 123 -3.29 -5.31 22.64
N ALA A 124 -3.16 -4.04 23.02
CA ALA A 124 -2.07 -3.20 22.53
C ALA A 124 -0.71 -3.74 22.97
N GLN A 125 -0.59 -4.20 24.21
CA GLN A 125 0.61 -4.86 24.74
C GLN A 125 0.91 -6.16 24.02
N GLU A 126 -0.10 -7.02 23.80
CA GLU A 126 0.07 -8.27 23.05
C GLU A 126 0.66 -8.01 21.65
N VAL A 127 0.14 -7.00 20.94
CA VAL A 127 0.65 -6.61 19.63
C VAL A 127 2.08 -6.07 19.72
N LEU A 128 2.38 -5.18 20.66
CA LEU A 128 3.72 -4.58 20.82
C LEU A 128 4.76 -5.61 21.28
N ALA A 129 4.34 -6.63 22.04
CA ALA A 129 5.21 -7.69 22.51
C ALA A 129 5.81 -8.52 21.37
N THR A 130 5.15 -8.57 20.19
CA THR A 130 5.68 -9.25 19.00
C THR A 130 7.03 -8.70 18.53
N ALA A 131 7.40 -7.47 18.92
CA ALA A 131 8.69 -6.87 18.60
C ALA A 131 9.89 -7.55 19.28
N HIS A 132 9.69 -8.35 20.33
CA HIS A 132 10.78 -8.99 21.09
C HIS A 132 11.42 -10.18 20.36
N GLU A 133 10.67 -10.85 19.47
CA GLU A 133 11.07 -12.12 18.84
C GLU A 133 11.40 -11.96 17.34
N VAL A 134 11.50 -10.73 16.85
CA VAL A 134 11.70 -10.49 15.42
C VAL A 134 13.12 -10.87 14.97
N ALA A 135 13.21 -11.56 13.84
CA ALA A 135 14.48 -11.84 13.20
C ALA A 135 15.11 -10.55 12.62
N ASP A 136 16.42 -10.36 12.79
CA ASP A 136 17.13 -9.15 12.37
C ASP A 136 17.43 -9.10 10.85
N HIS A 137 16.37 -9.14 10.03
CA HIS A 137 16.46 -8.92 8.59
C HIS A 137 15.25 -8.15 8.05
N ALA A 138 15.42 -7.55 6.87
CA ALA A 138 14.48 -6.57 6.33
C ALA A 138 13.06 -7.11 6.13
N ASP A 139 12.91 -8.31 5.58
CA ASP A 139 11.60 -8.91 5.33
C ASP A 139 10.80 -9.15 6.62
N ALA A 140 11.44 -9.70 7.65
CA ALA A 140 10.78 -9.92 8.94
C ALA A 140 10.35 -8.61 9.58
N PHE A 141 11.18 -7.57 9.49
CA PHE A 141 10.84 -6.24 10.02
C PHE A 141 9.73 -5.54 9.24
N ALA A 142 9.69 -5.69 7.91
CA ALA A 142 8.62 -5.12 7.08
C ALA A 142 7.26 -5.72 7.44
N ASP A 143 7.21 -7.04 7.64
CA ASP A 143 5.99 -7.73 8.06
C ASP A 143 5.64 -7.41 9.52
N LEU A 144 6.62 -7.36 10.42
CA LEU A 144 6.41 -6.94 11.82
C LEU A 144 5.81 -5.53 11.90
N ASP A 145 6.45 -4.53 11.29
CA ASP A 145 6.02 -3.13 11.37
C ASP A 145 4.58 -2.98 10.89
N TYR A 146 4.28 -3.54 9.71
CA TYR A 146 2.92 -3.57 9.19
C TYR A 146 1.93 -4.22 10.18
N ASN A 147 2.29 -5.37 10.74
CA ASN A 147 1.44 -6.11 11.67
C ASN A 147 1.23 -5.38 13.00
N ILE A 148 2.23 -4.63 13.50
CA ILE A 148 2.08 -3.79 14.70
C ILE A 148 1.09 -2.66 14.43
N PHE A 149 1.28 -1.87 13.37
CA PHE A 149 0.36 -0.77 13.06
C PHE A 149 -1.07 -1.29 12.80
N ARG A 150 -1.21 -2.39 12.05
CA ARG A 150 -2.51 -3.03 11.80
C ARG A 150 -3.13 -3.60 13.08
N GLY A 151 -2.34 -4.26 13.91
CA GLY A 151 -2.78 -4.84 15.18
C GLY A 151 -3.30 -3.75 16.12
N LEU A 152 -2.55 -2.66 16.27
CA LEU A 152 -2.97 -1.49 17.04
C LEU A 152 -4.21 -0.81 16.43
N ALA A 153 -4.33 -0.78 15.11
CA ALA A 153 -5.52 -0.26 14.43
C ALA A 153 -6.78 -1.06 14.81
N PHE A 154 -6.73 -2.39 14.84
CA PHE A 154 -7.85 -3.21 15.32
C PHE A 154 -8.02 -3.14 16.84
N ALA A 155 -6.92 -3.07 17.59
CA ALA A 155 -6.96 -2.89 19.04
C ALA A 155 -7.54 -1.53 19.46
N SER A 156 -7.70 -0.58 18.55
CA SER A 156 -8.44 0.67 18.82
C SER A 156 -9.94 0.47 19.04
N GLY A 157 -10.47 -0.73 18.78
CA GLY A 157 -11.91 -1.02 18.82
C GLY A 157 -12.68 -0.52 17.60
N ASN A 158 -12.05 0.29 16.72
CA ASN A 158 -12.63 0.72 15.46
C ASN A 158 -12.00 -0.03 14.27
N PRO A 159 -12.70 -1.02 13.67
CA PRO A 159 -12.15 -1.83 12.60
C PRO A 159 -11.89 -1.07 11.28
N ILE A 160 -12.44 0.14 11.13
CA ILE A 160 -12.21 0.97 9.93
C ILE A 160 -10.73 1.31 9.77
N TYR A 161 -10.01 1.60 10.86
CA TYR A 161 -8.56 1.81 10.79
C TYR A 161 -7.84 0.56 10.27
N GLY A 162 -8.24 -0.63 10.74
CA GLY A 162 -7.70 -1.89 10.24
C GLY A 162 -7.95 -2.11 8.75
N LEU A 163 -9.12 -1.73 8.25
CA LEU A 163 -9.45 -1.81 6.81
C LEU A 163 -8.62 -0.84 5.96
N ILE A 164 -8.37 0.38 6.46
CA ILE A 164 -7.46 1.34 5.80
C ILE A 164 -6.06 0.73 5.68
N LEU A 165 -5.51 0.18 6.77
CA LEU A 165 -4.20 -0.45 6.77
C LEU A 165 -4.15 -1.67 5.82
N ASN A 166 -5.21 -2.47 5.76
CA ASN A 166 -5.29 -3.58 4.79
C ASN A 166 -5.15 -3.09 3.34
N GLY A 167 -5.77 -1.96 3.00
CA GLY A 167 -5.65 -1.35 1.68
C GLY A 167 -4.25 -0.84 1.37
N MET A 168 -3.47 -0.45 2.39
CA MET A 168 -2.11 0.03 2.24
C MET A 168 -1.06 -1.10 2.19
N LYS A 169 -1.41 -2.33 2.62
CA LYS A 169 -0.46 -3.44 2.89
C LYS A 169 0.58 -3.65 1.80
N GLY A 170 0.15 -3.73 0.55
CA GLY A 170 1.01 -4.08 -0.57
C GLY A 170 2.17 -3.10 -0.73
N LEU A 171 1.84 -1.83 -1.03
CA LEU A 171 2.85 -0.78 -1.20
C LEU A 171 3.62 -0.54 0.12
N TYR A 172 2.93 -0.57 1.27
CA TYR A 172 3.54 -0.36 2.58
C TYR A 172 4.64 -1.37 2.90
N THR A 173 4.37 -2.67 2.76
CA THR A 173 5.37 -3.72 3.01
C THR A 173 6.47 -3.73 1.96
N ARG A 174 6.15 -3.39 0.68
CA ARG A 174 7.17 -3.22 -0.36
C ARG A 174 8.17 -2.12 0.03
N ILE A 175 7.70 -0.95 0.48
CA ILE A 175 8.58 0.11 1.02
C ILE A 175 9.37 -0.42 2.23
N GLY A 176 8.68 -1.10 3.15
CA GLY A 176 9.28 -1.68 4.36
C GLY A 176 10.48 -2.57 4.07
N ARG A 177 10.39 -3.48 3.10
CA ARG A 177 11.51 -4.39 2.74
C ARG A 177 12.78 -3.65 2.31
N HIS A 178 12.63 -2.48 1.70
CA HIS A 178 13.78 -1.64 1.33
C HIS A 178 14.24 -0.75 2.49
N TYR A 179 13.30 -0.11 3.19
CA TYR A 179 13.61 0.75 4.33
C TYR A 179 14.32 -0.01 5.46
N PHE A 180 13.82 -1.19 5.82
CA PHE A 180 14.39 -2.02 6.89
C PHE A 180 15.64 -2.80 6.47
N ALA A 181 16.11 -2.67 5.23
CA ALA A 181 17.47 -3.10 4.88
C ALA A 181 18.52 -2.28 5.65
N ASN A 182 18.20 -1.05 6.03
CA ASN A 182 19.05 -0.22 6.90
C ASN A 182 18.91 -0.63 8.38
N PRO A 183 20.00 -1.07 9.05
CA PRO A 183 19.96 -1.39 10.48
C PRO A 183 19.57 -0.20 11.38
N GLU A 184 19.88 1.04 10.98
CA GLU A 184 19.48 2.26 11.70
C GLU A 184 17.94 2.37 11.76
N ALA A 185 17.26 2.08 10.65
CA ALA A 185 15.80 2.05 10.57
C ALA A 185 15.19 1.01 11.51
N ARG A 186 15.79 -0.19 11.57
CA ARG A 186 15.33 -1.27 12.46
C ARG A 186 15.52 -0.90 13.93
N SER A 187 16.67 -0.32 14.29
CA SER A 187 16.94 0.16 15.64
C SER A 187 15.96 1.25 16.07
N LEU A 188 15.70 2.24 15.21
CA LEU A 188 14.72 3.30 15.46
C LEU A 188 13.30 2.72 15.68
N ALA A 189 12.87 1.79 14.82
CA ALA A 189 11.55 1.16 14.92
C ALA A 189 11.39 0.35 16.22
N LEU A 190 12.39 -0.46 16.61
CA LEU A 190 12.37 -1.16 17.90
C LEU A 190 12.28 -0.19 19.08
N GLY A 191 13.07 0.88 19.07
CA GLY A 191 13.01 1.92 20.10
C GLY A 191 11.61 2.56 20.19
N PHE A 192 10.98 2.81 19.05
CA PHE A 192 9.62 3.30 18.96
C PHE A 192 8.58 2.31 19.54
N TYR A 193 8.67 1.02 19.21
CA TYR A 193 7.74 0.01 19.76
C TYR A 193 7.88 -0.15 21.27
N HIS A 194 9.10 -0.23 21.79
CA HIS A 194 9.35 -0.27 23.24
C HIS A 194 8.82 0.98 23.94
N LYS A 195 9.00 2.16 23.32
CA LYS A 195 8.46 3.41 23.86
C LYS A 195 6.93 3.38 23.91
N LEU A 196 6.25 2.90 22.87
CA LEU A 196 4.79 2.74 22.90
C LEU A 196 4.33 1.74 23.97
N SER A 197 5.06 0.64 24.14
CA SER A 197 4.81 -0.37 25.19
C SER A 197 4.86 0.27 26.57
N SER A 198 5.91 1.06 26.83
CA SER A 198 6.09 1.80 28.08
C SER A 198 4.99 2.86 28.29
N LEU A 199 4.58 3.59 27.25
CA LEU A 199 3.48 4.55 27.35
C LEU A 199 2.14 3.88 27.68
N CYS A 200 1.92 2.67 27.17
CA CYS A 200 0.74 1.89 27.45
C CYS A 200 0.71 1.41 28.90
N GLU A 201 1.83 0.91 29.44
CA GLU A 201 1.94 0.49 30.86
C GLU A 201 1.72 1.66 31.83
N GLN A 202 2.24 2.84 31.47
CA GLN A 202 2.16 4.04 32.30
C GLN A 202 0.82 4.78 32.18
N GLY A 203 -0.07 4.36 31.27
CA GLY A 203 -1.29 5.11 30.94
C GLY A 203 -1.04 6.51 30.35
N ALA A 204 0.17 6.76 29.84
CA ALA A 204 0.64 8.07 29.39
C ALA A 204 0.18 8.40 27.95
N HIS A 205 -1.12 8.29 27.70
CA HIS A 205 -1.71 8.35 26.35
C HIS A 205 -1.52 9.69 25.64
N ASP A 206 -1.31 10.78 26.37
CA ASP A 206 -1.12 12.12 25.80
C ASP A 206 0.26 12.29 25.13
N GLN A 207 1.25 11.48 25.51
CA GLN A 207 2.58 11.46 24.86
C GLN A 207 2.60 10.69 23.53
N VAL A 208 1.52 9.98 23.19
CA VAL A 208 1.45 9.15 21.96
C VAL A 208 1.59 10.02 20.72
N TYR A 209 0.91 11.17 20.68
CA TYR A 209 0.95 12.06 19.53
C TYR A 209 2.38 12.50 19.22
N GLU A 210 3.09 13.05 20.22
CA GLU A 210 4.46 13.52 20.06
C GLU A 210 5.42 12.39 19.66
N THR A 211 5.26 11.21 20.29
CA THR A 211 6.09 10.03 20.01
C THR A 211 5.94 9.57 18.55
N VAL A 212 4.70 9.45 18.07
CA VAL A 212 4.41 9.03 16.69
C VAL A 212 4.85 10.08 15.68
N ARG A 213 4.64 11.38 15.96
CA ARG A 213 5.05 12.46 15.08
C ARG A 213 6.57 12.55 14.95
N ARG A 214 7.29 12.40 16.06
CA ARG A 214 8.76 12.34 16.06
C ARG A 214 9.26 11.12 15.28
N TYR A 215 8.72 9.93 15.56
CA TYR A 215 9.06 8.73 14.78
C TYR A 215 8.80 8.90 13.29
N GLY A 216 7.68 9.52 12.91
CA GLY A 216 7.36 9.80 11.51
C GLY A 216 8.37 10.75 10.83
N HIS A 217 8.90 11.74 11.55
CA HIS A 217 9.95 12.61 11.07
C HIS A 217 11.30 11.88 10.96
N ASP A 218 11.75 11.27 12.05
CA ASP A 218 13.06 10.60 12.13
C ASP A 218 13.17 9.43 11.12
N SER A 219 12.11 8.64 10.98
CA SER A 219 12.03 7.58 9.96
C SER A 219 11.98 8.13 8.54
N GLY A 220 11.33 9.28 8.33
CA GLY A 220 11.32 10.01 7.06
C GLY A 220 12.70 10.51 6.66
N GLU A 221 13.50 11.02 7.61
CA GLU A 221 14.88 11.45 7.35
C GLU A 221 15.78 10.27 6.95
N ILE A 222 15.62 9.11 7.60
CA ILE A 222 16.31 7.89 7.19
C ILE A 222 15.89 7.51 5.76
N TRP A 223 14.59 7.49 5.48
CA TRP A 223 14.07 7.15 4.16
C TRP A 223 14.60 8.09 3.06
N HIS A 224 14.56 9.41 3.26
CA HIS A 224 15.07 10.37 2.28
C HIS A 224 16.58 10.26 2.05
N ARG A 225 17.37 9.89 3.09
CA ARG A 225 18.79 9.57 2.90
C ARG A 225 19.00 8.33 2.05
N MET A 226 18.15 7.31 2.21
CA MET A 226 18.18 6.08 1.42
C MET A 226 17.69 6.27 -0.02
N GLN A 227 16.72 7.16 -0.22
CA GLN A 227 16.08 7.43 -1.50
C GLN A 227 17.07 7.88 -2.60
N LYS A 228 18.14 8.59 -2.20
CA LYS A 228 19.21 9.02 -3.10
C LYS A 228 19.95 7.87 -3.78
N ASN A 229 19.89 6.66 -3.21
CA ASN A 229 20.59 5.46 -3.67
C ASN A 229 19.63 4.28 -3.91
N LEU A 230 18.34 4.55 -4.18
CA LEU A 230 17.34 3.49 -4.33
C LEU A 230 17.68 2.52 -5.46
N PRO A 231 17.64 1.20 -5.21
CA PRO A 231 17.74 0.21 -6.27
C PRO A 231 16.56 0.35 -7.25
N GLY A 232 16.82 0.10 -8.53
CA GLY A 232 15.82 0.11 -9.62
C GLY A 232 14.69 -0.93 -9.50
N ASP A 233 14.54 -1.59 -8.36
CA ASP A 233 13.46 -2.57 -8.12
C ASP A 233 12.25 -1.90 -7.46
N LEU A 234 12.43 -0.72 -6.84
CA LEU A 234 11.35 0.22 -6.53
C LEU A 234 10.99 1.07 -7.75
N ALA A 235 11.98 1.38 -8.60
CA ALA A 235 11.80 1.98 -9.90
C ALA A 235 11.82 0.90 -11.00
N ILE A 236 10.85 -0.03 -11.00
CA ILE A 236 10.86 -1.27 -11.81
C ILE A 236 11.40 -0.98 -13.22
N GLN A 237 12.65 -1.43 -13.45
CA GLN A 237 13.45 -1.26 -14.66
C GLN A 237 12.63 -1.01 -15.93
N GLY A 238 12.52 0.27 -16.29
CA GLY A 238 12.26 0.69 -17.67
C GLY A 238 13.52 0.44 -18.48
N ARG A 239 13.54 -0.69 -19.20
CA ARG A 239 14.32 -0.84 -20.45
C ARG A 239 13.37 -1.22 -21.57
#